data_AF-A0A1R3FFC9-F1
#
_entry.id   AF-A0A1R3FFC9-F1
#
_cell.length_a   1.000
_cell.length_b   1.000
_cell.length_c   1.000
_cell.angle_alpha   90.00
_cell.angle_beta   90.00
_cell.angle_gamma   90.00
#
_symmetry.space_group_name_H-M   'P 1'
#
loop_
_entity.id
_entity.type
_entity.pdbx_description
1 polymer ?
#
loop_
_entity_poly.entity_id
_entity_poly.type
_entity_poly.pdbx_seq_one_letter_code
_entity_poly.pdbx_strand_id
1 'polypeptide(L)'
;MNDDNHELIDLLASGDLDLLDVDSLENSKPITLDMNYGFSAVELQEVMSKSHIQTGQMCSGLSLPNTRWPKIIKISDDARNMQYELISPEIEMFVRLTNIYPEAAPWTLKSIDDLVDITGWGEKELSLVCTAAETSVHKWLNEAKKSMDSQSAILIDLIYKLISIHKVKPNEVLKIATSMRENRNKHQIQELIEGTWQTRAERAFRRARKLLRETILALKVDESKAKTSRLKDKILFDFITNEIDVSDLAKRSELKGEAVDKDDLLNTCQLLGNWFDARNAYHEHYMKLIRETNGRVVPSDSNGIVELRCQFEDAVEALADKHPDFVLTY
;
A
#
# COMPACT_ATOMS: atom_id res chain seq x y z
N MET A 1 16.84 -3.78 -28.02
CA MET A 1 16.29 -3.28 -26.75
C MET A 1 14.82 -3.06 -27.04
N ASN A 2 13.97 -3.88 -26.44
CA ASN A 2 12.60 -4.14 -26.91
C ASN A 2 11.66 -2.98 -26.59
N ASP A 3 11.07 -2.40 -27.64
CA ASP A 3 9.97 -1.43 -27.56
C ASP A 3 8.71 -2.00 -26.88
N ASP A 4 8.55 -3.34 -26.87
CA ASP A 4 7.39 -4.04 -26.31
C ASP A 4 7.20 -3.84 -24.79
N ASN A 5 8.25 -3.49 -24.03
CA ASN A 5 8.14 -3.25 -22.59
C ASN A 5 7.53 -1.87 -22.28
N HIS A 6 7.71 -0.87 -23.15
CA HIS A 6 7.13 0.45 -22.93
C HIS A 6 5.63 0.46 -23.23
N GLU A 7 5.21 -0.24 -24.29
CA GLU A 7 3.80 -0.34 -24.68
C GLU A 7 2.95 -1.03 -23.60
N LEU A 8 3.47 -2.07 -22.94
CA LEU A 8 2.79 -2.76 -21.86
C LEU A 8 2.65 -1.91 -20.58
N ILE A 9 3.68 -1.12 -20.26
CA ILE A 9 3.68 -0.20 -19.11
C ILE A 9 2.66 0.92 -19.32
N ASP A 10 2.58 1.45 -20.55
CA ASP A 10 1.62 2.49 -20.92
C ASP A 10 0.17 1.95 -20.93
N LEU A 11 -0.04 0.71 -21.36
CA LEU A 11 -1.35 0.04 -21.31
C LEU A 11 -1.80 -0.29 -19.87
N LEU A 12 -0.86 -0.65 -18.99
CA LEU A 12 -1.14 -0.88 -17.56
C LEU A 12 -1.44 0.43 -16.83
N ALA A 13 -0.78 1.52 -17.23
CA ALA A 13 -1.01 2.86 -16.70
C ALA A 13 -2.36 3.45 -17.14
N SER A 14 -2.85 3.11 -18.34
CA SER A 14 -4.12 3.64 -18.88
C SER A 14 -5.38 3.10 -18.20
N GLY A 15 -5.28 2.00 -17.44
CA GLY A 15 -6.39 1.45 -16.66
C GLY A 15 -7.44 0.65 -17.45
N ASP A 16 -7.27 0.54 -18.77
CA ASP A 16 -8.06 -0.29 -19.67
C ASP A 16 -7.44 -1.69 -19.77
N LEU A 17 -7.74 -2.53 -18.78
CA LEU A 17 -7.55 -3.98 -18.88
C LEU A 17 -8.92 -4.64 -18.89
N ASP A 18 -9.53 -4.64 -20.07
CA ASP A 18 -10.52 -5.66 -20.40
C ASP A 18 -9.82 -7.02 -20.36
N LEU A 19 -10.52 -7.95 -19.70
CA LEU A 19 -10.06 -9.28 -19.32
C LEU A 19 -9.37 -10.00 -20.49
N LEU A 20 -8.03 -10.13 -20.41
CA LEU A 20 -7.29 -11.01 -21.29
C LEU A 20 -7.63 -12.46 -20.93
N ASP A 21 -8.49 -13.04 -21.76
CA ASP A 21 -8.83 -14.46 -21.78
C ASP A 21 -7.67 -15.21 -22.45
N VAL A 22 -6.91 -15.98 -21.69
CA VAL A 22 -5.73 -16.71 -22.20
C VAL A 22 -5.75 -18.15 -21.69
N ASP A 23 -6.58 -18.96 -22.35
CA ASP A 23 -6.59 -20.43 -22.25
C ASP A 23 -5.37 -21.03 -22.99
N SER A 24 -4.19 -20.97 -22.38
CA SER A 24 -3.05 -21.85 -22.73
C SER A 24 -1.96 -21.82 -21.66
N LEU A 25 -2.05 -22.73 -20.69
CA LEU A 25 -1.02 -22.95 -19.66
C LEU A 25 0.15 -23.78 -20.21
N GLU A 26 1.27 -23.14 -20.52
CA GLU A 26 2.61 -23.77 -20.45
C GLU A 26 3.30 -23.32 -19.15
N ASN A 27 4.07 -24.23 -18.54
CA ASN A 27 4.85 -23.99 -17.32
C ASN A 27 5.73 -22.75 -17.48
N SER A 28 5.32 -21.63 -16.88
CA SER A 28 6.06 -20.37 -16.91
C SER A 28 7.36 -20.51 -16.10
N LYS A 29 8.46 -20.03 -16.67
CA LYS A 29 9.74 -19.95 -15.97
C LYS A 29 9.69 -18.80 -14.94
N PRO A 30 10.35 -18.94 -13.78
CA PRO A 30 10.50 -17.84 -12.82
C PRO A 30 11.09 -16.60 -13.48
N ILE A 31 10.48 -15.45 -13.27
CA ILE A 31 10.99 -14.16 -13.73
C ILE A 31 11.91 -13.59 -12.66
N THR A 32 13.05 -13.02 -13.05
CA THR A 32 13.94 -12.33 -12.09
C THR A 32 13.27 -11.06 -11.59
N LEU A 33 12.88 -11.02 -10.30
CA LEU A 33 12.21 -9.87 -9.65
C LEU A 33 13.17 -9.01 -8.81
N ASP A 34 14.39 -8.79 -9.29
CA ASP A 34 15.34 -7.85 -8.67
C ASP A 34 14.99 -6.40 -9.04
N MET A 35 13.76 -5.98 -8.72
CA MET A 35 13.41 -4.57 -8.67
C MET A 35 14.13 -3.97 -7.46
N ASN A 36 14.96 -2.95 -7.68
CA ASN A 36 15.72 -2.27 -6.63
C ASN A 36 14.89 -1.22 -5.87
N TYR A 37 13.57 -1.34 -5.91
CA TYR A 37 12.59 -0.44 -5.30
C TYR A 37 11.34 -1.22 -4.87
N GLY A 38 10.50 -0.61 -4.03
CA GLY A 38 9.28 -1.27 -3.53
C GLY A 38 8.22 -1.52 -4.61
N PHE A 39 7.40 -2.55 -4.40
CA PHE A 39 6.34 -3.01 -5.31
C PHE A 39 5.06 -2.17 -5.19
N SER A 40 4.51 -1.71 -6.32
CA SER A 40 3.17 -1.15 -6.46
C SER A 40 2.21 -2.11 -7.18
N ALA A 41 0.98 -1.66 -7.45
CA ALA A 41 0.05 -2.38 -8.32
C ALA A 41 0.61 -2.65 -9.74
N VAL A 42 1.46 -1.76 -10.28
CA VAL A 42 2.04 -1.92 -11.62
C VAL A 42 2.93 -3.15 -11.66
N GLU A 43 3.86 -3.28 -10.71
CA GLU A 43 4.75 -4.44 -10.63
C GLU A 43 3.97 -5.72 -10.33
N LEU A 44 2.93 -5.65 -9.49
CA LEU A 44 2.03 -6.79 -9.22
C LEU A 44 1.36 -7.30 -10.52
N GLN A 45 0.80 -6.39 -11.31
CA GLN A 45 0.14 -6.74 -12.58
C GLN A 45 1.13 -7.24 -13.63
N GLU A 46 2.34 -6.68 -13.69
CA GLU A 46 3.41 -7.14 -14.57
C GLU A 46 3.80 -8.59 -14.25
N VAL A 47 3.97 -8.93 -12.96
CA VAL A 47 4.25 -10.31 -12.55
C VAL A 47 3.12 -11.24 -12.93
N MET A 48 1.88 -10.86 -12.66
CA MET A 48 0.72 -11.68 -13.01
C MET A 48 0.62 -11.92 -14.50
N SER A 49 0.80 -10.88 -15.31
CA SER A 49 0.77 -10.97 -16.77
C SER A 49 1.85 -11.91 -17.30
N LYS A 50 3.10 -11.73 -16.86
CA LYS A 50 4.24 -12.52 -17.33
C LYS A 50 4.22 -13.96 -16.80
N SER A 51 3.60 -14.19 -15.63
CA SER A 51 3.45 -15.52 -15.03
C SER A 51 2.15 -16.21 -15.44
N HIS A 52 1.32 -15.57 -16.26
CA HIS A 52 -0.01 -16.04 -16.67
C HIS A 52 -0.95 -16.38 -15.50
N ILE A 53 -0.87 -15.60 -14.42
CA ILE A 53 -1.73 -15.77 -13.24
C ILE A 53 -2.98 -14.90 -13.40
N GLN A 54 -4.15 -15.54 -13.37
CA GLN A 54 -5.42 -14.84 -13.40
C GLN A 54 -5.76 -14.21 -12.05
N THR A 55 -6.52 -13.10 -12.06
CA THR A 55 -7.03 -12.43 -10.85
C THR A 55 -7.72 -13.40 -9.89
N GLY A 56 -8.55 -14.31 -10.40
CA GLY A 56 -9.25 -15.28 -9.56
C GLY A 56 -8.30 -16.24 -8.82
N GLN A 57 -7.21 -16.66 -9.48
CA GLN A 57 -6.18 -17.52 -8.87
C GLN A 57 -5.40 -16.75 -7.81
N MET A 58 -5.02 -15.49 -8.08
CA MET A 58 -4.33 -14.63 -7.10
C MET A 58 -5.21 -14.35 -5.87
N CYS A 59 -6.47 -13.95 -6.09
CA CYS A 59 -7.43 -13.73 -5.01
C CYS A 59 -7.68 -14.99 -4.18
N SER A 60 -7.82 -16.15 -4.83
CA SER A 60 -7.95 -17.44 -4.14
C SER A 60 -6.70 -17.75 -3.31
N GLY A 61 -5.51 -17.56 -3.89
CA GLY A 61 -4.23 -17.77 -3.20
C GLY A 61 -4.09 -16.93 -1.94
N LEU A 62 -4.54 -15.66 -2.00
CA LEU A 62 -4.53 -14.72 -0.88
C LEU A 62 -5.79 -14.79 0.01
N SER A 63 -6.72 -15.72 -0.26
CA SER A 63 -8.06 -15.80 0.37
C SER A 63 -8.76 -14.45 0.44
N LEU A 64 -8.64 -13.65 -0.62
CA LEU A 64 -9.30 -12.37 -0.76
C LEU A 64 -10.58 -12.55 -1.60
N PRO A 65 -11.68 -11.90 -1.22
CA PRO A 65 -12.84 -11.84 -2.11
C PRO A 65 -12.46 -11.06 -3.37
N ASN A 66 -12.92 -11.47 -4.55
CA ASN A 66 -12.63 -10.78 -5.81
C ASN A 66 -13.02 -9.28 -5.79
N THR A 67 -14.00 -8.90 -4.98
CA THR A 67 -14.40 -7.49 -4.77
C THR A 67 -13.33 -6.63 -4.08
N ARG A 68 -12.33 -7.24 -3.43
CA ARG A 68 -11.16 -6.52 -2.88
C ARG A 68 -10.15 -6.17 -3.96
N TRP A 69 -10.12 -6.88 -5.09
CA TRP A 69 -9.08 -6.73 -6.10
C TRP A 69 -8.93 -5.31 -6.65
N PRO A 70 -10.02 -4.60 -7.05
CA PRO A 70 -9.90 -3.22 -7.52
C PRO A 70 -9.25 -2.28 -6.49
N LYS A 71 -9.38 -2.59 -5.19
CA LYS A 71 -8.82 -1.79 -4.10
C LYS A 71 -7.32 -2.02 -3.88
N ILE A 72 -6.79 -3.07 -4.47
CA ILE A 72 -5.37 -3.43 -4.43
C ILE A 72 -4.67 -2.88 -5.66
N ILE A 73 -5.35 -2.85 -6.81
CA ILE A 73 -4.72 -2.50 -8.09
C ILE A 73 -5.11 -1.13 -8.68
N LYS A 74 -6.24 -0.52 -8.24
CA LYS A 74 -6.72 0.77 -8.77
C LYS A 74 -6.69 1.85 -7.69
N ILE A 75 -7.77 1.95 -6.90
CA ILE A 75 -7.90 2.94 -5.83
C ILE A 75 -8.32 2.22 -4.55
N SER A 76 -7.56 2.42 -3.48
CA SER A 76 -7.81 1.81 -2.18
C SER A 76 -9.05 2.36 -1.47
N ASP A 77 -9.47 1.69 -0.40
CA ASP A 77 -10.54 2.18 0.51
C ASP A 77 -10.20 3.51 1.21
N ASP A 78 -8.94 3.93 1.13
CA ASP A 78 -8.47 5.20 1.66
C ASP A 78 -8.13 6.23 0.60
N ALA A 79 -8.62 6.04 -0.63
CA ALA A 79 -8.52 6.97 -1.75
C ALA A 79 -7.08 7.19 -2.27
N ARG A 80 -6.21 6.19 -2.11
CA ARG A 80 -4.86 6.23 -2.68
C ARG A 80 -4.83 5.52 -4.02
N ASN A 81 -4.13 6.12 -4.99
CA ASN A 81 -3.91 5.51 -6.30
C ASN A 81 -2.83 4.41 -6.18
N MET A 82 -3.27 3.16 -6.22
CA MET A 82 -2.42 1.99 -5.99
C MET A 82 -1.37 1.77 -7.08
N GLN A 83 -1.49 2.42 -8.25
CA GLN A 83 -0.44 2.44 -9.25
C GLN A 83 0.84 3.09 -8.73
N TYR A 84 0.73 4.04 -7.80
CA TYR A 84 1.85 4.79 -7.23
C TYR A 84 2.05 4.52 -5.73
N GLU A 85 1.18 3.73 -5.10
CA GLU A 85 1.39 3.26 -3.72
C GLU A 85 2.09 1.92 -3.68
N LEU A 86 2.84 1.70 -2.59
CA LEU A 86 3.29 0.35 -2.29
C LEU A 86 2.10 -0.56 -1.96
N ILE A 87 2.09 -1.75 -2.57
CA ILE A 87 1.18 -2.82 -2.15
C ILE A 87 1.57 -3.32 -0.76
N SER A 88 0.63 -4.01 -0.10
CA SER A 88 0.90 -4.58 1.22
C SER A 88 2.13 -5.51 1.17
N PRO A 89 3.05 -5.40 2.15
CA PRO A 89 4.22 -6.27 2.27
C PRO A 89 3.89 -7.77 2.15
N GLU A 90 2.77 -8.19 2.72
CA GLU A 90 2.30 -9.58 2.70
C GLU A 90 2.01 -10.04 1.27
N ILE A 91 1.34 -9.20 0.48
CA ILE A 91 1.04 -9.47 -0.93
C ILE A 91 2.34 -9.48 -1.74
N GLU A 92 3.25 -8.52 -1.52
CA GLU A 92 4.55 -8.49 -2.20
C GLU A 92 5.35 -9.76 -1.93
N MET A 93 5.47 -10.16 -0.65
CA MET A 93 6.22 -11.35 -0.26
C MET A 93 5.59 -12.62 -0.84
N PHE A 94 4.26 -12.74 -0.79
CA PHE A 94 3.53 -13.83 -1.43
C PHE A 94 3.88 -13.93 -2.91
N VAL A 95 3.75 -12.83 -3.67
CA VAL A 95 4.03 -12.80 -5.11
C VAL A 95 5.49 -13.12 -5.42
N ARG A 96 6.44 -12.57 -4.68
CA ARG A 96 7.87 -12.86 -4.85
C ARG A 96 8.16 -14.35 -4.65
N LEU A 97 7.59 -14.96 -3.61
CA LEU A 97 7.77 -16.38 -3.32
C LEU A 97 7.11 -17.27 -4.38
N THR A 98 5.86 -17.00 -4.76
CA THR A 98 5.15 -17.81 -5.76
C THR A 98 5.72 -17.64 -7.17
N ASN A 99 6.33 -16.50 -7.49
CA ASN A 99 7.00 -16.31 -8.78
C ASN A 99 8.31 -17.14 -8.85
N ILE A 100 9.02 -17.32 -7.74
CA ILE A 100 10.24 -18.14 -7.70
C ILE A 100 9.89 -19.63 -7.61
N TYR A 101 8.83 -19.97 -6.87
CA TYR A 101 8.41 -21.34 -6.58
C TYR A 101 6.91 -21.52 -6.93
N PRO A 102 6.54 -21.51 -8.22
CA PRO A 102 5.15 -21.60 -8.66
C PRO A 102 4.46 -22.89 -8.23
N GLU A 103 5.22 -23.97 -8.02
CA GLU A 103 4.72 -25.26 -7.54
C GLU A 103 4.17 -25.23 -6.10
N ALA A 104 4.42 -24.16 -5.35
CA ALA A 104 3.99 -24.00 -3.96
C ALA A 104 2.69 -23.20 -3.79
N ALA A 105 2.04 -22.76 -4.89
CA ALA A 105 0.76 -22.05 -4.84
C ALA A 105 -0.34 -22.89 -4.16
N PRO A 106 -1.20 -22.33 -3.29
CA PRO A 106 -1.71 -23.08 -2.13
C PRO A 106 -3.03 -23.85 -2.36
N TRP A 107 -3.13 -25.04 -1.75
CA TRP A 107 -4.39 -25.61 -1.22
C TRP A 107 -4.16 -26.17 0.21
N THR A 108 -4.94 -25.71 1.21
CA THR A 108 -4.91 -25.96 2.70
C THR A 108 -4.04 -25.00 3.56
N LEU A 109 -4.41 -24.74 4.84
CA LEU A 109 -3.81 -23.72 5.75
C LEU A 109 -3.00 -24.34 6.93
N LYS A 110 -1.78 -23.85 7.20
CA LYS A 110 -0.86 -24.20 8.31
C LYS A 110 -0.64 -23.06 9.30
N SER A 111 -0.14 -23.36 10.50
CA SER A 111 0.02 -22.40 11.60
C SER A 111 1.46 -21.87 11.74
N ILE A 112 1.63 -20.79 12.52
CA ILE A 112 2.97 -20.22 12.80
C ILE A 112 3.83 -21.10 13.70
N ASP A 113 3.23 -21.94 14.55
CA ASP A 113 3.99 -22.89 15.38
C ASP A 113 4.67 -23.95 14.51
N ASP A 114 3.94 -24.44 13.49
CA ASP A 114 4.49 -25.36 12.50
C ASP A 114 5.71 -24.76 11.79
N LEU A 115 5.69 -23.44 11.53
CA LEU A 115 6.78 -22.74 10.87
C LEU A 115 8.00 -22.57 11.79
N VAL A 116 7.79 -22.27 13.08
CA VAL A 116 8.87 -22.18 14.07
C VAL A 116 9.59 -23.53 14.20
N ASP A 117 8.84 -24.62 14.33
CA ASP A 117 9.40 -25.95 14.57
C ASP A 117 10.35 -26.41 13.45
N ILE A 118 10.08 -26.04 12.20
CA ILE A 118 10.89 -26.44 11.05
C ILE A 118 12.04 -25.46 10.72
N THR A 119 12.01 -24.24 11.24
CA THR A 119 12.98 -23.19 10.89
C THR A 119 13.91 -22.79 12.03
N GLY A 120 13.43 -22.87 13.28
CA GLY A 120 14.12 -22.32 14.45
C GLY A 120 14.17 -20.79 14.51
N TRP A 121 13.34 -20.08 13.73
CA TRP A 121 13.33 -18.62 13.68
C TRP A 121 12.76 -17.97 14.94
N GLY A 122 13.35 -16.84 15.33
CA GLY A 122 12.88 -16.00 16.42
C GLY A 122 11.93 -14.90 15.95
N GLU A 123 11.51 -14.05 16.87
CA GLU A 123 10.56 -12.96 16.61
C GLU A 123 11.03 -12.01 15.49
N LYS A 124 12.33 -11.71 15.47
CA LYS A 124 12.91 -10.80 14.48
C LYS A 124 12.86 -11.39 13.08
N GLU A 125 13.31 -12.63 12.89
CA GLU A 125 13.27 -13.29 11.58
C GLU A 125 11.82 -13.47 11.10
N LEU A 126 10.93 -13.91 11.97
CA LEU A 126 9.50 -14.06 11.66
C LEU A 126 8.84 -12.74 11.29
N SER A 127 9.19 -11.64 11.96
CA SER A 127 8.67 -10.30 11.60
C SER A 127 9.07 -9.89 10.18
N LEU A 128 10.25 -10.32 9.73
CA LEU A 128 10.72 -10.06 8.38
C LEU A 128 10.00 -10.96 7.38
N VAL A 129 10.00 -12.27 7.59
CA VAL A 129 9.46 -13.23 6.59
C VAL A 129 7.94 -13.23 6.51
N CYS A 130 7.24 -13.01 7.62
CA CYS A 130 5.78 -12.90 7.67
C CYS A 130 5.32 -11.46 7.48
N THR A 131 6.25 -10.55 7.21
CA THR A 131 6.02 -9.12 6.97
C THR A 131 5.17 -8.41 8.03
N ALA A 132 5.31 -8.81 9.29
CA ALA A 132 4.53 -8.31 10.41
C ALA A 132 5.39 -7.42 11.34
N ALA A 133 4.75 -6.63 12.20
CA ALA A 133 5.47 -5.94 13.26
C ALA A 133 6.01 -6.95 14.29
N GLU A 134 7.22 -6.72 14.83
CA GLU A 134 7.81 -7.61 15.85
C GLU A 134 6.86 -7.81 17.05
N THR A 135 6.18 -6.75 17.48
CA THR A 135 5.18 -6.81 18.55
C THR A 135 3.97 -7.69 18.23
N SER A 136 3.57 -7.77 16.96
CA SER A 136 2.50 -8.68 16.51
C SER A 136 2.98 -10.13 16.55
N VAL A 137 4.21 -10.39 16.11
CA VAL A 137 4.82 -11.72 16.16
C VAL A 137 4.97 -12.20 17.60
N HIS A 138 5.44 -11.33 18.50
CA HIS A 138 5.52 -11.61 19.92
C HIS A 138 4.17 -12.08 20.48
N LYS A 139 3.05 -11.41 20.12
CA LYS A 139 1.70 -11.85 20.52
C LYS A 139 1.35 -13.21 19.94
N TRP A 140 1.64 -13.45 18.65
CA TRP A 140 1.35 -14.73 18.01
C TRP A 140 2.10 -15.89 18.66
N LEU A 141 3.32 -15.69 19.16
CA LEU A 141 4.08 -16.75 19.82
C LEU A 141 3.62 -17.01 21.25
N ASN A 142 3.10 -15.99 21.94
CA ASN A 142 2.84 -16.05 23.38
C ASN A 142 1.35 -16.13 23.77
N GLU A 143 0.42 -15.86 22.86
CA GLU A 143 -1.03 -15.90 23.15
C GLU A 143 -1.65 -17.29 22.85
N ALA A 144 -2.48 -17.78 23.79
CA ALA A 144 -3.16 -19.07 23.67
C ALA A 144 -4.18 -19.14 22.50
N LYS A 145 -4.63 -17.99 22.00
CA LYS A 145 -5.44 -17.87 20.77
C LYS A 145 -4.85 -16.80 19.88
N LYS A 146 -4.13 -17.22 18.86
CA LYS A 146 -3.46 -16.33 17.92
C LYS A 146 -4.49 -15.58 17.08
N SER A 147 -4.52 -14.25 17.23
CA SER A 147 -5.29 -13.36 16.37
C SER A 147 -4.38 -12.89 15.23
N MET A 148 -4.54 -13.50 14.06
CA MET A 148 -3.76 -13.18 12.86
C MET A 148 -4.70 -12.74 11.74
N ASP A 149 -4.30 -11.75 10.95
CA ASP A 149 -5.03 -11.42 9.74
C ASP A 149 -4.92 -12.54 8.70
N SER A 150 -5.87 -12.59 7.75
CA SER A 150 -5.94 -13.68 6.78
C SER A 150 -4.75 -13.73 5.82
N GLN A 151 -4.12 -12.59 5.52
CA GLN A 151 -3.01 -12.52 4.56
C GLN A 151 -1.72 -13.04 5.19
N SER A 152 -1.44 -12.65 6.43
CA SER A 152 -0.33 -13.17 7.24
C SER A 152 -0.43 -14.69 7.41
N ALA A 153 -1.63 -15.21 7.71
CA ALA A 153 -1.84 -16.66 7.88
C ALA A 153 -1.52 -17.45 6.60
N ILE A 154 -1.86 -16.90 5.44
CA ILE A 154 -1.58 -17.52 4.14
C ILE A 154 -0.10 -17.46 3.80
N LEU A 155 0.55 -16.34 4.07
CA LEU A 155 1.98 -16.19 3.85
C LEU A 155 2.77 -17.20 4.71
N ILE A 156 2.36 -17.39 5.96
CA ILE A 156 2.95 -18.40 6.85
C ILE A 156 2.78 -19.82 6.30
N ASP A 157 1.59 -20.16 5.83
CA ASP A 157 1.33 -21.47 5.22
C ASP A 157 2.19 -21.71 3.97
N LEU A 158 2.31 -20.71 3.09
CA LEU A 158 3.16 -20.78 1.91
C LEU A 158 4.63 -21.04 2.30
N ILE A 159 5.17 -20.26 3.23
CA ILE A 159 6.56 -20.41 3.68
C ILE A 159 6.78 -21.80 4.29
N TYR A 160 5.83 -22.26 5.10
CA TYR A 160 5.89 -23.59 5.70
C TYR A 160 6.00 -24.69 4.61
N LYS A 161 5.18 -24.63 3.57
CA LYS A 161 5.20 -25.62 2.48
C LYS A 161 6.48 -25.57 1.67
N LEU A 162 6.99 -24.38 1.37
CA LEU A 162 8.26 -24.22 0.66
C LEU A 162 9.39 -24.97 1.38
N ILE A 163 9.46 -24.84 2.70
CA ILE A 163 10.52 -25.44 3.50
C ILE A 163 10.26 -26.94 3.73
N SER A 164 9.05 -27.31 4.14
CA SER A 164 8.73 -28.68 4.56
C SER A 164 8.51 -29.64 3.39
N ILE A 165 7.85 -29.19 2.30
CA ILE A 165 7.49 -30.00 1.13
C ILE A 165 8.54 -29.83 0.04
N HIS A 166 8.81 -28.59 -0.37
CA HIS A 166 9.69 -28.28 -1.51
C HIS A 166 11.17 -28.20 -1.12
N LYS A 167 11.50 -28.37 0.17
CA LYS A 167 12.87 -28.43 0.70
C LYS A 167 13.70 -27.18 0.42
N VAL A 168 13.04 -26.03 0.25
CA VAL A 168 13.69 -24.72 0.18
C VAL A 168 14.41 -24.46 1.51
N LYS A 169 15.65 -23.96 1.45
CA LYS A 169 16.40 -23.69 2.68
C LYS A 169 15.81 -22.45 3.36
N PRO A 170 15.57 -22.46 4.69
CA PRO A 170 15.04 -21.29 5.40
C PRO A 170 15.82 -20.00 5.09
N ASN A 171 17.15 -20.07 5.07
CA ASN A 171 18.00 -18.92 4.77
C ASN A 171 17.74 -18.26 3.40
N GLU A 172 17.22 -18.99 2.41
CA GLU A 172 16.87 -18.43 1.10
C GLU A 172 15.61 -17.55 1.21
N VAL A 173 14.60 -18.01 1.94
CA VAL A 173 13.38 -17.22 2.22
C VAL A 173 13.72 -15.96 3.01
N LEU A 174 14.57 -16.10 4.05
CA LEU A 174 15.00 -14.96 4.87
C LEU A 174 15.78 -13.93 4.04
N LYS A 175 16.61 -14.39 3.10
CA LYS A 175 17.35 -13.50 2.18
C LYS A 175 16.41 -12.70 1.28
N ILE A 176 15.33 -13.30 0.79
CA ILE A 176 14.30 -12.61 0.00
C ILE A 176 13.62 -11.53 0.85
N ALA A 177 13.18 -11.86 2.07
CA ALA A 177 12.51 -10.91 2.96
C ALA A 177 13.44 -9.73 3.35
N THR A 178 14.72 -10.03 3.61
CA THR A 178 15.73 -9.01 3.93
C THR A 178 15.97 -8.09 2.75
N SER A 179 16.16 -8.65 1.54
CA SER A 179 16.34 -7.87 0.31
C SER A 179 15.14 -6.97 0.01
N MET A 180 13.92 -7.50 0.18
CA MET A 180 12.68 -6.72 0.05
C MET A 180 12.67 -5.53 1.01
N ARG A 181 13.00 -5.75 2.28
CA ARG A 181 13.06 -4.68 3.30
C ARG A 181 14.13 -3.64 2.97
N GLU A 182 15.31 -4.08 2.58
CA GLU A 182 16.41 -3.20 2.14
C GLU A 182 16.00 -2.34 0.95
N ASN A 183 15.33 -2.95 -0.05
CA ASN A 183 14.88 -2.23 -1.24
C ASN A 183 13.82 -1.18 -0.91
N ARG A 184 12.86 -1.47 -0.02
CA ARG A 184 11.91 -0.45 0.46
C ARG A 184 12.63 0.67 1.24
N ASN A 185 13.62 0.35 2.07
CA ASN A 185 14.35 1.35 2.86
C ASN A 185 15.37 2.19 2.08
N LYS A 186 15.79 1.78 0.89
CA LYS A 186 16.71 2.56 0.03
C LYS A 186 16.08 3.85 -0.50
N HIS A 187 14.76 3.99 -0.40
CA HIS A 187 13.99 5.07 -1.01
C HIS A 187 13.22 5.86 0.05
N GLN A 188 13.43 7.18 0.11
CA GLN A 188 12.91 8.02 1.21
C GLN A 188 11.40 7.91 1.40
N ILE A 189 10.62 7.88 0.30
CA ILE A 189 9.15 7.80 0.38
C ILE A 189 8.65 6.44 0.93
N GLN A 190 9.53 5.45 0.92
CA GLN A 190 9.27 4.06 1.28
C GLN A 190 9.99 3.67 2.59
N GLU A 191 10.65 4.63 3.25
CA GLU A 191 11.42 4.39 4.47
C GLU A 191 10.51 3.86 5.59
N LEU A 192 10.81 2.64 6.02
CA LEU A 192 10.07 1.93 7.05
C LEU A 192 10.48 2.43 8.44
N ILE A 193 9.52 2.51 9.34
CA ILE A 193 9.79 2.73 10.75
C ILE A 193 10.42 1.45 11.33
N GLU A 194 11.48 1.62 12.13
CA GLU A 194 12.21 0.52 12.78
C GLU A 194 11.26 -0.46 13.49
N GLY A 195 11.52 -1.77 13.34
CA GLY A 195 10.70 -2.85 13.91
C GLY A 195 9.30 -3.01 13.28
N THR A 196 8.96 -2.26 12.24
CA THR A 196 7.65 -2.33 11.57
C THR A 196 7.78 -2.39 10.04
N TRP A 197 6.66 -2.66 9.36
CA TRP A 197 6.53 -2.55 7.91
C TRP A 197 5.72 -1.32 7.46
N GLN A 198 5.45 -0.39 8.39
CA GLN A 198 4.77 0.86 8.07
C GLN A 198 5.80 1.92 7.65
N THR A 199 5.49 2.68 6.60
CA THR A 199 6.34 3.80 6.19
C THR A 199 5.99 5.07 6.97
N ARG A 200 6.92 6.04 7.03
CA ARG A 200 6.62 7.38 7.57
C ARG A 200 5.52 8.07 6.78
N ALA A 201 5.56 7.95 5.46
CA ALA A 201 4.55 8.47 4.54
C ALA A 201 3.13 7.94 4.86
N GLU A 202 2.98 6.64 5.11
CA GLU A 202 1.69 6.03 5.49
C GLU A 202 1.17 6.57 6.82
N ARG A 203 2.07 6.78 7.80
CA ARG A 203 1.71 7.35 9.10
C ARG A 203 1.21 8.80 8.95
N ALA A 204 1.92 9.61 8.15
CA ALA A 204 1.51 10.97 7.83
C ALA A 204 0.14 11.00 7.14
N PHE A 205 -0.06 10.15 6.13
CA PHE A 205 -1.35 10.02 5.43
C PHE A 205 -2.51 9.66 6.35
N ARG A 206 -2.33 8.67 7.25
CA ARG A 206 -3.37 8.29 8.22
C ARG A 206 -3.72 9.43 9.18
N ARG A 207 -2.73 10.23 9.59
CA ARG A 207 -2.96 11.42 10.42
C ARG A 207 -3.77 12.46 9.66
N ALA A 208 -3.36 12.82 8.44
CA ALA A 208 -4.08 13.78 7.61
C ALA A 208 -5.53 13.36 7.34
N ARG A 209 -5.73 12.08 7.03
CA ARG A 209 -7.08 11.53 6.84
C ARG A 209 -7.92 11.57 8.11
N LYS A 210 -7.31 11.31 9.27
CA LYS A 210 -8.01 11.43 10.57
C LYS A 210 -8.43 12.87 10.83
N LEU A 211 -7.53 13.84 10.64
CA LEU A 211 -7.83 15.25 10.81
C LEU A 211 -8.93 15.69 9.83
N LEU A 212 -8.85 15.32 8.55
CA LEU A 212 -9.89 15.59 7.57
C LEU A 212 -11.25 15.03 8.00
N ARG A 213 -11.29 13.78 8.49
CA ARG A 213 -12.51 13.16 9.02
C ARG A 213 -13.09 13.98 10.17
N GLU A 214 -12.27 14.38 11.12
CA GLU A 214 -12.70 15.17 12.28
C GLU A 214 -13.24 16.54 11.84
N THR A 215 -12.55 17.21 10.90
CA THR A 215 -12.97 18.50 10.34
C THR A 215 -14.30 18.40 9.56
N ILE A 216 -14.45 17.40 8.69
CA ILE A 216 -15.72 17.18 7.93
C ILE A 216 -16.87 16.83 8.86
N LEU A 217 -16.62 16.07 9.93
CA LEU A 217 -17.62 15.80 10.96
C LEU A 217 -18.05 17.07 11.68
N ALA A 218 -17.10 17.94 12.03
CA ALA A 218 -17.38 19.23 12.66
C ALA A 218 -18.17 20.17 11.74
N LEU A 219 -17.94 20.10 10.42
CA LEU A 219 -18.73 20.85 9.42
C LEU A 219 -20.19 20.41 9.30
N LYS A 220 -20.58 19.30 9.93
CA LYS A 220 -21.94 18.73 9.87
C LYS A 220 -22.45 18.56 8.44
N VAL A 221 -21.57 18.11 7.54
CA VAL A 221 -21.89 17.92 6.13
C VAL A 221 -22.91 16.79 5.98
N ASP A 222 -24.07 17.13 5.42
CA ASP A 222 -25.21 16.20 5.25
C ASP A 222 -25.55 15.42 6.55
N GLU A 223 -25.38 16.01 7.74
CA GLU A 223 -25.56 15.31 9.02
C GLU A 223 -26.97 14.69 9.14
N SER A 224 -27.99 15.39 8.64
CA SER A 224 -29.37 14.90 8.59
C SER A 224 -29.56 13.64 7.73
N LYS A 225 -28.70 13.42 6.73
CA LYS A 225 -28.73 12.27 5.79
C LYS A 225 -27.69 11.22 6.14
N ALA A 226 -26.60 11.59 6.81
CA ALA A 226 -25.45 10.75 7.15
C ALA A 226 -25.73 9.84 8.37
N LYS A 227 -26.76 8.99 8.27
CA LYS A 227 -27.12 8.02 9.32
C LYS A 227 -26.14 6.84 9.46
N THR A 228 -25.22 6.66 8.51
CA THR A 228 -24.30 5.51 8.45
C THR A 228 -22.84 5.96 8.27
N SER A 229 -21.89 5.19 8.83
CA SER A 229 -20.43 5.42 8.64
C SER A 229 -20.04 5.48 7.16
N ARG A 230 -20.73 4.69 6.32
CA ARG A 230 -20.42 4.54 4.90
C ARG A 230 -20.55 5.84 4.09
N LEU A 231 -21.54 6.69 4.41
CA LEU A 231 -21.72 7.96 3.72
C LEU A 231 -20.59 8.95 4.06
N LYS A 232 -20.14 8.93 5.32
CA LYS A 232 -19.04 9.79 5.81
C LYS A 232 -17.70 9.38 5.20
N ASP A 233 -17.46 8.07 5.11
CA ASP A 233 -16.27 7.53 4.42
C ASP A 233 -16.30 7.82 2.92
N LYS A 234 -17.48 7.86 2.29
CA LYS A 234 -17.62 8.29 0.90
C LYS A 234 -17.25 9.76 0.72
N ILE A 235 -17.75 10.67 1.55
CA ILE A 235 -17.39 12.11 1.45
C ILE A 235 -15.87 12.30 1.58
N LEU A 236 -15.23 11.58 2.50
CA LEU A 236 -13.78 11.61 2.63
C LEU A 236 -13.07 11.09 1.38
N PHE A 237 -13.56 9.99 0.82
CA PHE A 237 -13.03 9.42 -0.41
C PHE A 237 -13.13 10.43 -1.54
N ASP A 238 -14.35 10.93 -1.81
CA ASP A 238 -14.65 11.87 -2.90
C ASP A 238 -13.82 13.16 -2.76
N PHE A 239 -13.53 13.61 -1.52
CA PHE A 239 -12.69 14.79 -1.30
C PHE A 239 -11.22 14.53 -1.60
N ILE A 240 -10.67 13.39 -1.15
CA ILE A 240 -9.26 13.02 -1.41
C ILE A 240 -9.01 12.72 -2.90
N THR A 241 -10.03 12.20 -3.61
CA THR A 241 -9.96 11.98 -5.07
C THR A 241 -10.34 13.20 -5.90
N ASN A 242 -10.58 14.36 -5.28
CA ASN A 242 -11.01 15.60 -5.94
C ASN A 242 -12.32 15.51 -6.74
N GLU A 243 -13.20 14.55 -6.40
CA GLU A 243 -14.57 14.48 -6.92
C GLU A 243 -15.48 15.55 -6.30
N ILE A 244 -15.14 16.02 -5.11
CA ILE A 244 -15.76 17.18 -4.45
C ILE A 244 -14.69 18.11 -3.89
N ASP A 245 -14.99 19.40 -3.85
CA ASP A 245 -14.08 20.41 -3.32
C ASP A 245 -14.59 21.07 -2.02
N VAL A 246 -13.82 22.04 -1.49
CA VAL A 246 -14.19 22.80 -0.29
C VAL A 246 -15.48 23.61 -0.51
N SER A 247 -15.74 24.08 -1.72
CA SER A 247 -16.97 24.80 -2.06
C SER A 247 -18.20 23.89 -1.93
N ASP A 248 -18.07 22.62 -2.31
CA ASP A 248 -19.12 21.61 -2.15
C ASP A 248 -19.36 21.29 -0.67
N LEU A 249 -18.30 21.14 0.13
CA LEU A 249 -18.43 21.00 1.58
C LEU A 249 -19.14 22.21 2.21
N ALA A 250 -18.81 23.43 1.78
CA ALA A 250 -19.42 24.66 2.27
C ALA A 250 -20.93 24.74 1.99
N LYS A 251 -21.37 24.31 0.80
CA LYS A 251 -22.78 24.24 0.40
C LYS A 251 -23.56 23.16 1.17
N ARG A 252 -22.91 22.04 1.48
CA ARG A 252 -23.52 20.87 2.14
C ARG A 252 -23.46 20.93 3.67
N SER A 253 -22.70 21.87 4.23
CA SER A 253 -22.59 22.10 5.67
C SER A 253 -23.90 22.59 6.28
N GLU A 254 -24.34 21.92 7.34
CA GLU A 254 -25.55 22.28 8.10
C GLU A 254 -25.26 23.21 9.31
N LEU A 255 -24.03 23.68 9.49
CA LEU A 255 -23.67 24.60 10.56
C LEU A 255 -24.46 25.92 10.45
N LYS A 256 -25.13 26.31 11.53
CA LYS A 256 -25.90 27.57 11.65
C LYS A 256 -25.28 28.45 12.74
N GLY A 257 -24.94 29.70 12.41
CA GLY A 257 -24.81 30.78 13.40
C GLY A 257 -23.41 31.25 13.80
N GLU A 258 -22.33 30.50 13.53
CA GLU A 258 -20.96 30.93 13.83
C GLU A 258 -20.11 30.87 12.55
N ALA A 259 -20.10 31.97 11.79
CA ALA A 259 -19.39 32.06 10.52
C ALA A 259 -17.88 31.81 10.68
N VAL A 260 -17.29 32.27 11.79
CA VAL A 260 -15.87 32.14 12.11
C VAL A 260 -15.46 30.66 12.20
N ASP A 261 -16.20 29.86 12.95
CA ASP A 261 -15.92 28.42 13.11
C ASP A 261 -16.09 27.65 11.80
N LYS A 262 -17.06 28.05 10.97
CA LYS A 262 -17.25 27.44 9.65
C LYS A 262 -16.10 27.76 8.69
N ASP A 263 -15.68 29.02 8.62
CA ASP A 263 -14.61 29.46 7.72
C ASP A 263 -13.27 28.83 8.10
N ASP A 264 -12.98 28.71 9.40
CA ASP A 264 -11.77 28.05 9.88
C ASP A 264 -11.76 26.55 9.54
N LEU A 265 -12.87 25.84 9.73
CA LEU A 265 -12.99 24.43 9.34
C LEU A 265 -12.83 24.23 7.82
N LEU A 266 -13.44 25.09 7.01
CA LEU A 266 -13.28 25.04 5.55
C LEU A 266 -11.84 25.34 5.13
N ASN A 267 -11.16 26.28 5.80
CA ASN A 267 -9.76 26.56 5.56
C ASN A 267 -8.87 25.35 5.90
N THR A 268 -9.11 24.67 7.03
CA THR A 268 -8.40 23.42 7.36
C THR A 268 -8.67 22.34 6.31
N CYS A 269 -9.90 22.19 5.82
CA CYS A 269 -10.20 21.30 4.69
C CYS A 269 -9.41 21.67 3.44
N GLN A 270 -9.29 22.96 3.11
CA GLN A 270 -8.50 23.42 1.96
C GLN A 270 -7.02 23.08 2.10
N LEU A 271 -6.42 23.34 3.26
CA LEU A 271 -5.03 23.00 3.53
C LEU A 271 -4.78 21.49 3.43
N LEU A 272 -5.70 20.67 3.95
CA LEU A 272 -5.63 19.21 3.82
C LEU A 272 -5.80 18.75 2.37
N GLY A 273 -6.71 19.36 1.60
CA GLY A 273 -6.87 19.09 0.16
C GLY A 273 -5.56 19.34 -0.60
N ASN A 274 -4.98 20.53 -0.44
CA ASN A 274 -3.69 20.89 -1.03
C ASN A 274 -2.58 19.91 -0.62
N TRP A 275 -2.58 19.47 0.65
CA TRP A 275 -1.63 18.49 1.14
C TRP A 275 -1.79 17.11 0.46
N PHE A 276 -3.03 16.61 0.30
CA PHE A 276 -3.28 15.36 -0.41
C PHE A 276 -2.86 15.46 -1.88
N ASP A 277 -3.15 16.57 -2.54
CA ASP A 277 -2.75 16.83 -3.93
C ASP A 277 -1.24 16.82 -4.11
N ALA A 278 -0.52 17.65 -3.33
CA ALA A 278 0.93 17.75 -3.39
C ALA A 278 1.59 16.38 -3.10
N ARG A 279 1.09 15.67 -2.09
CA ARG A 279 1.58 14.33 -1.74
C ARG A 279 1.34 13.32 -2.87
N ASN A 280 0.14 13.31 -3.47
CA ASN A 280 -0.21 12.36 -4.53
C ASN A 280 0.62 12.62 -5.79
N ALA A 281 0.78 13.89 -6.17
CA ALA A 281 1.64 14.30 -7.28
C ALA A 281 3.11 13.91 -7.03
N TYR A 282 3.60 14.13 -5.79
CA TYR A 282 4.95 13.72 -5.39
C TYR A 282 5.15 12.20 -5.48
N HIS A 283 4.22 11.39 -4.96
CA HIS A 283 4.28 9.92 -5.02
C HIS A 283 4.25 9.42 -6.46
N GLU A 284 3.35 9.96 -7.27
CA GLU A 284 3.25 9.64 -8.69
C GLU A 284 4.57 9.92 -9.43
N HIS A 285 5.10 11.13 -9.31
CA HIS A 285 6.31 11.53 -10.01
C HIS A 285 7.53 10.73 -9.54
N TYR A 286 7.65 10.50 -8.23
CA TYR A 286 8.71 9.67 -7.67
C TYR A 286 8.64 8.23 -8.18
N MET A 287 7.45 7.62 -8.17
CA MET A 287 7.28 6.24 -8.62
C MET A 287 7.45 6.06 -10.13
N LYS A 288 7.18 7.09 -10.94
CA LYS A 288 7.54 7.08 -12.36
C LYS A 288 9.06 7.10 -12.53
N LEU A 289 9.73 8.05 -11.88
CA LEU A 289 11.19 8.20 -11.99
C LEU A 289 11.95 6.97 -11.47
N ILE A 290 11.48 6.35 -10.39
CA ILE A 290 12.15 5.17 -9.82
C ILE A 290 12.06 3.94 -10.70
N ARG A 291 10.98 3.81 -11.47
CA ARG A 291 10.83 2.76 -12.49
C ARG A 291 11.76 3.00 -13.65
N GLU A 292 11.75 4.21 -14.21
CA GLU A 292 12.60 4.61 -15.34
C GLU A 292 14.09 4.40 -15.04
N THR A 293 14.49 4.67 -13.81
CA THR A 293 15.89 4.54 -13.37
C THR A 293 16.20 3.18 -12.73
N ASN A 294 15.23 2.27 -12.67
CA ASN A 294 15.32 0.98 -11.98
C ASN A 294 15.93 1.08 -10.57
N GLY A 295 15.39 1.98 -9.74
CA GLY A 295 15.83 2.19 -8.36
C GLY A 295 17.09 3.03 -8.20
N ARG A 296 17.63 3.65 -9.25
CA ARG A 296 18.82 4.52 -9.19
C ARG A 296 18.46 6.01 -9.04
N VAL A 297 17.39 6.32 -8.30
CA VAL A 297 16.92 7.69 -8.13
C VAL A 297 17.83 8.44 -7.17
N VAL A 298 18.25 9.64 -7.58
CA VAL A 298 18.78 10.66 -6.69
C VAL A 298 17.73 11.78 -6.65
N PRO A 299 16.90 11.87 -5.60
CA PRO A 299 15.74 12.77 -5.56
C PRO A 299 16.09 14.25 -5.74
N SER A 300 17.31 14.67 -5.37
CA SER A 300 17.81 16.04 -5.53
C SER A 300 18.02 16.46 -6.98
N ASP A 301 18.07 15.51 -7.91
CA ASP A 301 18.49 15.76 -9.28
C ASP A 301 17.27 15.96 -10.21
N SER A 302 16.04 15.81 -9.69
CA SER A 302 14.80 16.11 -10.41
C SER A 302 14.16 17.38 -9.84
N ASN A 303 14.19 18.46 -10.63
CA ASN A 303 13.55 19.74 -10.28
C ASN A 303 12.07 19.58 -9.91
N GLY A 304 11.35 18.65 -10.56
CA GLY A 304 9.95 18.37 -10.26
C GLY A 304 9.73 17.72 -8.89
N ILE A 305 10.62 16.82 -8.45
CA ILE A 305 10.55 16.19 -7.12
C ILE A 305 10.84 17.22 -6.02
N VAL A 306 11.80 18.11 -6.26
CA VAL A 306 12.16 19.17 -5.31
C VAL A 306 11.01 20.17 -5.16
N GLU A 307 10.41 20.62 -6.26
CA GLU A 307 9.28 21.55 -6.23
C GLU A 307 8.06 20.96 -5.50
N LEU A 308 7.69 19.72 -5.82
CA LEU A 308 6.58 19.02 -5.16
C LEU A 308 6.85 18.77 -3.67
N ARG A 309 8.12 18.53 -3.31
CA ARG A 309 8.53 18.42 -1.91
C ARG A 309 8.41 19.76 -1.17
N CYS A 310 8.80 20.88 -1.79
CA CYS A 310 8.61 22.20 -1.18
C CYS A 310 7.13 22.51 -0.97
N GLN A 311 6.27 22.26 -1.97
CA GLN A 311 4.82 22.41 -1.82
C GLN A 311 4.24 21.56 -0.69
N PHE A 312 4.78 20.34 -0.52
CA PHE A 312 4.42 19.47 0.59
C PHE A 312 4.84 20.04 1.94
N GLU A 313 6.08 20.51 2.06
CA GLU A 313 6.62 21.12 3.28
C GLU A 313 5.84 22.39 3.68
N ASP A 314 5.50 23.26 2.72
CA ASP A 314 4.69 24.46 2.92
C ASP A 314 3.28 24.12 3.45
N ALA A 315 2.63 23.10 2.86
CA ALA A 315 1.32 22.64 3.31
C ALA A 315 1.36 22.03 4.72
N VAL A 316 2.46 21.35 5.06
CA VAL A 316 2.69 20.80 6.41
C VAL A 316 2.88 21.92 7.43
N GLU A 317 3.68 22.94 7.12
CA GLU A 317 3.92 24.07 8.01
C GLU A 317 2.62 24.83 8.31
N ALA A 318 1.83 25.13 7.27
CA ALA A 318 0.53 25.78 7.42
C ALA A 318 -0.46 24.97 8.28
N LEU A 319 -0.42 23.63 8.18
CA LEU A 319 -1.24 22.74 9.01
C LEU A 319 -0.73 22.65 10.45
N ALA A 320 0.59 22.65 10.67
CA ALA A 320 1.20 22.58 11.98
C ALA A 320 0.95 23.86 12.81
N ASP A 321 0.94 25.03 12.16
CA ASP A 321 0.59 26.31 12.81
C ASP A 321 -0.83 26.30 13.37
N LYS A 322 -1.77 25.67 12.67
CA LYS A 322 -3.17 25.55 13.10
C LYS A 322 -3.42 24.37 14.03
N HIS A 323 -2.63 23.31 13.89
CA HIS A 323 -2.76 22.08 14.64
C HIS A 323 -1.37 21.66 15.17
N PRO A 324 -0.91 22.21 16.31
CA PRO A 324 0.46 21.97 16.79
C PRO A 324 0.77 20.50 17.11
N ASP A 325 -0.26 19.71 17.44
CA ASP A 325 -0.15 18.25 17.66
C ASP A 325 -0.03 17.45 16.35
N PHE A 326 -0.20 18.13 15.21
CA PHE A 326 -0.21 17.56 13.87
C PHE A 326 1.17 17.66 13.22
N VAL A 327 2.11 16.86 13.74
CA VAL A 327 3.45 16.75 13.15
C VAL A 327 3.43 15.78 11.96
N LEU A 328 3.52 16.31 10.75
CA LEU A 328 3.69 15.56 9.49
C LEU A 328 5.15 15.62 9.02
N THR A 329 6.10 15.19 9.84
CA THR A 329 7.48 15.00 9.37
C THR A 329 7.52 13.84 8.39
N TYR A 330 7.94 14.12 7.15
CA TYR A 330 8.27 13.10 6.15
C TYR A 330 9.61 12.45 6.45
#